data_AF-A0A937IIC4-F1
#
_entry.id   AF-A0A937IIC4-F1
#
_cell.length_a   1.000
_cell.length_b   1.000
_cell.length_c   1.000
_cell.angle_alpha   90.00
_cell.angle_beta   90.00
_cell.angle_gamma   90.00
#
_symmetry.space_group_name_H-M   'P 1'
#
loop_
_entity.id
_entity.type
_entity.pdbx_description
1 polymer ?
#
loop_
_entity_poly.entity_id
_entity_poly.type
_entity_poly.pdbx_seq_one_letter_code
_entity_poly.pdbx_strand_id
1 'polypeptide(L)'
;MSLMIIISGSPGHAELEEARDLMENGKFSEARAALWPAARSGNAEAEELIGVMYAMGLGVEQDYQRAFEWYLRSAMKGHPGAQSGVGWYYEVGLGMPSVDLTRAYMWYVLSAIGNDPDAMISQEEVVKKMTKEQIDKAHILIDDYRVWLYPFR
;
A
#
# COMPACT_ATOMS: atom_id res chain seq x y z
N MET A 1 -22.48 11.91 -37.01
CA MET A 1 -21.19 12.33 -36.43
C MET A 1 -20.90 11.43 -35.25
N SER A 2 -20.07 10.40 -35.43
CA SER A 2 -19.64 9.54 -34.33
C SER A 2 -18.68 10.31 -33.45
N LEU A 3 -19.06 10.55 -32.20
CA LEU A 3 -18.22 11.18 -31.19
C LEU A 3 -17.17 10.16 -30.75
N MET A 4 -15.94 10.30 -31.24
CA MET A 4 -14.80 9.50 -30.80
C MET A 4 -14.35 10.08 -29.46
N ILE A 5 -14.67 9.39 -28.37
CA ILE A 5 -14.17 9.72 -27.03
C ILE A 5 -12.70 9.34 -27.01
N ILE A 6 -11.82 10.32 -27.23
CA ILE A 6 -10.39 10.17 -26.97
C ILE A 6 -10.24 10.27 -25.45
N ILE A 7 -10.08 9.12 -24.80
CA ILE A 7 -9.66 9.07 -23.39
C ILE A 7 -8.21 9.55 -23.38
N SER A 8 -8.01 10.86 -23.22
CA SER A 8 -6.69 11.41 -22.95
C SER A 8 -6.32 11.03 -21.52
N GLY A 9 -5.66 9.88 -21.34
CA GLY A 9 -5.02 9.56 -20.07
C GLY A 9 -4.06 10.69 -19.70
N SER A 10 -4.15 11.19 -18.46
CA SER A 10 -3.15 12.12 -17.94
C SER A 10 -1.76 11.48 -18.06
N PRO A 11 -0.70 12.22 -18.40
CA PRO A 11 0.65 11.66 -18.61
C PRO A 11 1.08 10.68 -17.50
N GLY A 12 0.79 11.01 -16.24
CA GLY A 12 1.15 10.16 -15.10
C GLY A 12 0.37 8.84 -15.00
N HIS A 13 -0.82 8.72 -15.60
CA HIS A 13 -1.53 7.44 -15.63
C HIS A 13 -0.95 6.51 -16.70
N ALA A 14 -0.61 7.03 -17.88
CA ALA A 14 0.02 6.25 -18.94
C ALA A 14 1.40 5.71 -18.52
N GLU A 15 2.17 6.51 -17.78
CA GLU A 15 3.48 6.11 -17.23
C GLU A 15 3.38 4.96 -16.20
N LEU A 16 2.29 4.91 -15.42
CA LEU A 16 2.05 3.84 -14.45
C LEU A 16 1.61 2.53 -15.13
N GLU A 17 0.74 2.61 -16.14
CA GLU A 17 0.33 1.45 -16.92
C GLU A 17 1.53 0.84 -17.66
N GLU A 18 2.38 1.66 -18.29
CA GLU A 18 3.62 1.17 -18.90
C GLU A 18 4.52 0.46 -17.89
N ALA A 19 4.68 1.02 -16.69
CA ALA A 19 5.45 0.37 -15.65
C ALA A 19 4.86 -0.98 -15.21
N ARG A 20 3.53 -1.09 -15.11
CA ARG A 20 2.84 -2.35 -14.79
C ARG A 20 3.06 -3.38 -15.88
N ASP A 21 2.90 -3.01 -17.14
CA ASP A 21 3.19 -3.88 -18.29
C ASP A 21 4.64 -4.38 -18.26
N LEU A 22 5.60 -3.50 -17.96
CA LEU A 22 7.00 -3.90 -17.81
C LEU A 22 7.21 -4.90 -16.66
N MET A 23 6.52 -4.72 -15.53
CA MET A 23 6.58 -5.67 -14.40
C MET A 23 5.98 -7.04 -14.79
N GLU A 24 4.84 -7.06 -15.46
CA GLU A 24 4.20 -8.31 -15.92
C GLU A 24 5.08 -9.08 -16.90
N ASN A 25 5.82 -8.37 -17.75
CA ASN A 25 6.78 -8.95 -18.69
C ASN A 25 8.15 -9.27 -18.06
N GLY A 26 8.31 -9.12 -16.75
CA GLY A 26 9.55 -9.41 -16.03
C GLY A 26 10.70 -8.40 -16.26
N LYS A 27 10.41 -7.27 -16.89
CA LYS A 27 11.37 -6.20 -17.19
C LYS A 27 11.52 -5.24 -16.01
N PHE A 28 11.89 -5.78 -14.85
CA PHE A 28 11.83 -5.05 -13.59
C PHE A 28 12.77 -3.84 -13.53
N SER A 29 13.95 -3.90 -14.13
CA SER A 29 14.85 -2.73 -14.16
C SER A 29 14.26 -1.55 -14.95
N GLU A 30 13.57 -1.84 -16.06
CA GLU A 30 12.88 -0.84 -16.89
C GLU A 30 11.65 -0.30 -16.15
N ALA A 31 10.83 -1.19 -15.56
CA ALA A 31 9.67 -0.80 -14.77
C ALA A 31 10.07 0.15 -13.63
N ARG A 32 11.16 -0.16 -12.92
CA ARG A 32 11.66 0.72 -11.85
C ARG A 32 12.03 2.10 -12.36
N ALA A 33 12.69 2.16 -13.51
CA ALA A 33 13.09 3.43 -14.11
C ALA A 33 11.86 4.26 -14.49
N ALA A 34 10.81 3.64 -15.01
CA ALA A 34 9.53 4.27 -15.32
C ALA A 34 8.78 4.76 -14.06
N LEU A 35 8.77 3.97 -12.98
CA LEU A 35 8.11 4.33 -11.71
C LEU A 35 8.80 5.48 -10.95
N TRP A 36 10.13 5.56 -11.08
CA TRP A 36 10.95 6.38 -10.19
C TRP A 36 10.56 7.88 -10.17
N PRO A 37 10.32 8.56 -11.30
CA PRO A 37 9.91 9.97 -11.29
C PRO A 37 8.59 10.20 -10.54
N ALA A 38 7.59 9.34 -10.76
CA ALA A 38 6.28 9.44 -10.10
C ALA A 38 6.39 9.15 -8.60
N ALA A 39 7.10 8.09 -8.21
CA ALA A 39 7.33 7.75 -6.81
C ALA A 39 8.06 8.87 -6.06
N ARG A 40 9.08 9.48 -6.69
CA ARG A 40 9.83 10.63 -6.14
C ARG A 40 8.99 11.89 -6.03
N SER A 41 7.95 12.02 -6.84
CA SER A 41 7.00 13.13 -6.81
C SER A 41 5.82 12.86 -5.87
N GLY A 42 5.83 11.71 -5.17
CA GLY A 42 4.85 11.37 -4.16
C GLY A 42 3.57 10.74 -4.70
N ASN A 43 3.54 10.24 -5.93
CA ASN A 43 2.43 9.43 -6.41
C ASN A 43 2.34 8.13 -5.59
N ALA A 44 1.21 7.92 -4.90
CA ALA A 44 1.07 6.83 -3.94
C ALA A 44 1.10 5.43 -4.59
N GLU A 45 0.54 5.29 -5.79
CA GLU A 45 0.57 4.02 -6.54
C GLU A 45 2.00 3.68 -6.97
N ALA A 46 2.76 4.66 -7.47
CA ALA A 46 4.17 4.47 -7.80
C ALA A 46 5.01 4.09 -6.57
N GLU A 47 4.76 4.73 -5.43
CA GLU A 47 5.43 4.42 -4.17
C GLU A 47 5.13 2.99 -3.69
N GLU A 48 3.88 2.54 -3.82
CA GLU A 48 3.47 1.17 -3.51
C GLU A 48 4.22 0.15 -4.38
N LEU A 49 4.26 0.37 -5.70
CA LEU A 49 4.97 -0.50 -6.63
C LEU A 49 6.48 -0.54 -6.35
N ILE A 50 7.11 0.59 -6.02
CA ILE A 50 8.52 0.59 -5.58
C ILE A 50 8.70 -0.22 -4.28
N GLY A 51 7.72 -0.17 -3.36
CA GLY A 51 7.66 -1.02 -2.18
C GLY A 51 7.65 -2.51 -2.53
N VAL A 52 6.78 -2.93 -3.46
CA VAL A 52 6.70 -4.30 -3.98
C VAL A 52 8.05 -4.75 -4.54
N MET A 53 8.70 -3.91 -5.34
CA MET A 53 9.98 -4.25 -5.94
C MET A 53 11.07 -4.53 -4.91
N TYR A 54 11.15 -3.73 -3.84
CA TYR A 54 12.08 -4.01 -2.74
C TYR A 54 11.67 -5.23 -1.92
N ALA A 55 10.38 -5.44 -1.68
CA ALA A 55 9.89 -6.58 -0.90
C ALA A 55 10.19 -7.91 -1.58
N MET A 56 10.16 -7.94 -2.92
CA MET A 56 10.32 -9.16 -3.72
C MET A 56 11.67 -9.26 -4.43
N GLY A 57 12.53 -8.25 -4.36
CA GLY A 57 13.81 -8.22 -5.07
C GLY A 57 13.65 -8.10 -6.60
N LEU A 58 12.63 -7.39 -7.07
CA LEU A 58 12.33 -7.26 -8.50
C LEU A 58 13.15 -6.12 -9.10
N GLY A 59 14.20 -6.46 -9.85
CA GLY A 59 15.09 -5.47 -10.47
C GLY A 59 15.92 -4.66 -9.48
N VAL A 60 15.88 -5.01 -8.19
CA VAL A 60 16.69 -4.46 -7.10
C VAL A 60 17.01 -5.56 -6.11
N GLU A 61 18.04 -5.34 -5.28
CA GLU A 61 18.28 -6.19 -4.11
C GLU A 61 17.06 -6.14 -3.17
N GLN A 62 16.65 -7.31 -2.66
CA GLN A 62 15.56 -7.41 -1.71
C GLN A 62 15.92 -6.69 -0.41
N ASP A 63 15.04 -5.79 0.04
CA ASP A 63 15.25 -5.00 1.24
C ASP A 63 13.89 -4.70 1.91
N TYR A 64 13.56 -5.50 2.92
CA TYR A 64 12.29 -5.40 3.63
C TYR A 64 12.13 -4.07 4.38
N GLN A 65 13.23 -3.48 4.85
CA GLN A 65 13.16 -2.20 5.56
C GLN A 65 12.82 -1.08 4.59
N ARG A 66 13.48 -1.02 3.43
CA ARG A 66 13.12 -0.06 2.37
C ARG A 66 11.73 -0.29 1.84
N ALA A 67 11.32 -1.54 1.63
CA ALA A 67 9.97 -1.87 1.20
C ALA A 67 8.92 -1.31 2.17
N PHE A 68 9.10 -1.54 3.47
CA PHE A 68 8.22 -0.98 4.50
C PHE A 68 8.17 0.55 4.45
N GLU A 69 9.31 1.22 4.31
CA GLU A 69 9.34 2.69 4.20
C GLU A 69 8.55 3.22 3.00
N TRP A 70 8.64 2.56 1.84
CA TRP A 70 7.87 2.95 0.65
C TRP A 70 6.39 2.66 0.80
N TYR A 71 6.03 1.49 1.32
CA TYR A 71 4.64 1.17 1.65
C TYR A 71 4.06 2.18 2.63
N LEU A 72 4.79 2.56 3.68
CA LEU A 72 4.31 3.51 4.67
C LEU A 72 4.06 4.91 4.06
N ARG A 73 4.92 5.38 3.15
CA ARG A 73 4.71 6.65 2.43
C ARG A 73 3.42 6.64 1.62
N SER A 74 3.18 5.54 0.90
CA SER A 74 1.98 5.35 0.09
C SER A 74 0.72 5.18 0.96
N ALA A 75 0.81 4.38 2.02
CA ALA A 75 -0.26 4.11 2.97
C ALA A 75 -0.74 5.39 3.67
N MET A 76 0.21 6.27 4.03
CA MET A 76 -0.06 7.60 4.58
C MET A 76 -0.72 8.55 3.57
N LYS A 77 -0.92 8.17 2.31
CA LYS A 77 -1.69 8.96 1.34
C LYS A 77 -3.07 8.34 1.06
N GLY A 78 -3.45 7.35 1.84
CA GLY A 78 -4.73 6.67 1.68
C GLY A 78 -4.72 5.57 0.61
N HIS A 79 -3.55 5.13 0.13
CA HIS A 79 -3.49 4.05 -0.88
C HIS A 79 -3.82 2.69 -0.22
N PRO A 80 -4.95 2.04 -0.55
CA PRO A 80 -5.43 0.88 0.21
C PRO A 80 -4.47 -0.31 0.15
N GLY A 81 -3.99 -0.69 -1.04
CA GLY A 81 -3.05 -1.82 -1.17
C GLY A 81 -1.75 -1.62 -0.37
N ALA A 82 -1.29 -0.38 -0.23
CA ALA A 82 -0.12 -0.08 0.58
C ALA A 82 -0.43 -0.16 2.08
N GLN A 83 -1.63 0.27 2.50
CA GLN A 83 -2.10 0.09 3.88
C GLN A 83 -2.18 -1.40 4.24
N SER A 84 -2.69 -2.25 3.34
CA SER A 84 -2.63 -3.71 3.50
C SER A 84 -1.20 -4.23 3.62
N GLY A 85 -0.28 -3.74 2.78
CA GLY A 85 1.14 -4.04 2.88
C GLY A 85 1.73 -3.70 4.26
N VAL A 86 1.48 -2.49 4.76
CA VAL A 86 1.93 -2.08 6.11
C VAL A 86 1.30 -2.94 7.20
N GLY A 87 0.00 -3.26 7.08
CA GLY A 87 -0.71 -4.15 8.00
C GLY A 87 -0.06 -5.53 8.08
N TRP A 88 0.30 -6.11 6.93
CA TRP A 88 0.98 -7.39 6.85
C TRP A 88 2.35 -7.37 7.51
N TYR A 89 3.16 -6.33 7.29
CA TYR A 89 4.47 -6.20 7.95
C TYR A 89 4.35 -6.23 9.48
N TYR A 90 3.36 -5.56 10.05
CA TYR A 90 3.10 -5.59 11.49
C TYR A 90 2.53 -6.93 11.96
N GLU A 91 1.70 -7.60 11.15
CA GLU A 91 1.13 -8.91 11.48
C GLU A 91 2.22 -10.00 11.56
N VAL A 92 3.14 -10.03 10.61
CA VAL A 92 4.20 -11.05 10.57
C VAL A 92 5.48 -10.62 11.30
N GLY A 93 5.62 -9.33 11.62
CA GLY A 93 6.80 -8.78 12.30
C GLY A 93 8.05 -8.69 11.41
N LEU A 94 7.90 -8.65 10.08
CA LEU A 94 9.02 -8.67 9.14
C LEU A 94 9.80 -7.35 9.19
N GLY A 95 11.09 -7.42 9.52
CA GLY A 95 11.92 -6.23 9.69
C GLY A 95 11.53 -5.35 10.89
N MET A 96 10.66 -5.85 11.78
CA MET A 96 10.22 -5.18 13.00
C MET A 96 10.86 -5.81 14.24
N PRO A 97 10.96 -5.10 15.38
CA PRO A 97 11.42 -5.69 16.63
C PRO A 97 10.54 -6.85 17.13
N SER A 98 9.24 -6.81 16.83
CA SER A 98 8.25 -7.84 17.16
C SER A 98 7.00 -7.68 16.31
N VAL A 99 6.13 -8.69 16.33
CA VAL A 99 4.74 -8.59 15.85
C VAL A 99 3.98 -7.50 16.61
N ASP A 100 3.11 -6.77 15.90
CA ASP A 100 2.24 -5.74 16.45
C ASP A 100 0.83 -5.85 15.85
N LEU A 101 -0.01 -6.71 16.45
CA LEU A 101 -1.37 -6.93 15.97
C LEU A 101 -2.27 -5.70 16.09
N THR A 102 -1.94 -4.76 17.00
CA THR A 102 -2.70 -3.51 17.16
C THR A 102 -2.53 -2.64 15.93
N ARG A 103 -1.29 -2.43 15.47
CA ARG A 103 -1.02 -1.69 14.24
C ARG A 103 -1.42 -2.45 12.99
N ALA A 104 -1.27 -3.78 12.97
CA ALA A 104 -1.73 -4.60 11.85
C ALA A 104 -3.23 -4.42 11.60
N TYR A 105 -4.04 -4.60 12.65
CA TYR A 105 -5.49 -4.43 12.57
C TYR A 105 -5.89 -3.00 12.16
N MET A 106 -5.26 -1.98 12.75
CA MET A 106 -5.49 -0.59 12.38
C MET A 106 -5.28 -0.35 10.87
N TRP A 107 -4.16 -0.81 10.31
CA TRP A 107 -3.87 -0.62 8.90
C TRP A 107 -4.80 -1.41 7.97
N TYR A 108 -5.17 -2.64 8.32
CA TYR A 108 -6.17 -3.39 7.56
C TYR A 108 -7.56 -2.74 7.60
N VAL A 109 -7.98 -2.20 8.74
CA VAL A 109 -9.26 -1.46 8.84
C VAL A 109 -9.23 -0.21 7.95
N LEU A 110 -8.14 0.57 7.99
CA LEU A 110 -7.97 1.74 7.13
C LEU A 110 -7.97 1.36 5.64
N SER A 111 -7.34 0.23 5.30
CA SER A 111 -7.33 -0.29 3.94
C SER A 111 -8.73 -0.72 3.47
N ALA A 112 -9.49 -1.39 4.35
CA ALA A 112 -10.86 -1.78 4.09
C ALA A 112 -11.79 -0.56 3.91
N ILE A 113 -11.63 0.50 4.70
CA ILE A 113 -12.29 1.80 4.49
C ILE A 113 -11.89 2.40 3.13
N GLY A 114 -10.64 2.16 2.73
CA GLY A 114 -10.08 2.44 1.41
C GLY A 114 -10.73 1.70 0.23
N ASN A 115 -11.55 0.69 0.50
CA ASN A 115 -12.15 -0.27 -0.43
C ASN A 115 -11.18 -1.36 -0.95
N ASP A 116 -10.19 -1.77 -0.15
CA ASP A 116 -9.45 -3.01 -0.42
C ASP A 116 -10.27 -4.23 0.10
N PRO A 117 -10.76 -5.12 -0.79
CA PRO A 117 -11.56 -6.28 -0.39
C PRO A 117 -10.73 -7.31 0.37
N ASP A 118 -9.44 -7.46 0.07
CA ASP A 118 -8.58 -8.43 0.75
C ASP A 118 -8.32 -7.98 2.20
N ALA A 119 -8.24 -6.67 2.43
CA ALA A 119 -8.10 -6.10 3.76
C ALA A 119 -9.29 -6.39 4.68
N MET A 120 -10.51 -6.52 4.14
CA MET A 120 -11.70 -6.90 4.91
C MET A 120 -11.52 -8.28 5.55
N ILE A 121 -10.97 -9.23 4.80
CA ILE A 121 -10.68 -10.58 5.29
C ILE A 121 -9.53 -10.53 6.30
N SER A 122 -8.44 -9.81 5.97
CA SER A 122 -7.29 -9.71 6.87
C SER A 122 -7.64 -9.09 8.23
N GLN A 123 -8.45 -8.04 8.29
CA GLN A 123 -8.86 -7.45 9.56
C GLN A 123 -9.70 -8.43 10.41
N GLU A 124 -10.57 -9.22 9.78
CA GLU A 124 -11.40 -10.23 10.47
C GLU A 124 -10.55 -11.37 11.03
N GLU A 125 -9.48 -11.76 10.35
CA GLU A 125 -8.57 -12.80 10.83
C GLU A 125 -7.64 -12.30 11.94
N VAL A 126 -7.14 -11.07 11.83
CA VAL A 126 -6.26 -10.49 12.86
C VAL A 126 -7.01 -10.26 14.17
N VAL A 127 -8.23 -9.72 14.13
CA VAL A 127 -8.97 -9.37 15.35
C VAL A 127 -9.26 -10.59 16.22
N LYS A 128 -9.42 -11.79 15.63
CA LYS A 128 -9.60 -13.06 16.35
C LYS A 128 -8.39 -13.44 17.22
N LYS A 129 -7.21 -12.93 16.90
CA LYS A 129 -5.94 -13.19 17.59
C LYS A 129 -5.65 -12.14 18.69
N MET A 130 -6.46 -11.08 18.78
CA MET A 130 -6.20 -9.92 19.64
C MET A 130 -6.90 -10.04 21.00
N THR A 131 -6.29 -9.44 22.02
CA THR A 131 -6.96 -9.20 23.31
C THR A 131 -7.90 -8.01 23.20
N LYS A 132 -8.87 -7.93 24.13
CA LYS A 132 -9.75 -6.77 24.23
C LYS A 132 -8.98 -5.45 24.33
N GLU A 133 -7.92 -5.41 25.13
CA GLU A 133 -7.11 -4.20 25.28
C GLU A 133 -6.38 -3.80 23.98
N GLN A 134 -5.94 -4.76 23.17
CA GLN A 134 -5.36 -4.47 21.86
C GLN A 134 -6.42 -3.93 20.89
N ILE A 135 -7.63 -4.48 20.93
CA ILE A 135 -8.76 -4.00 20.09
C ILE A 135 -9.13 -2.57 20.47
N ASP A 136 -9.27 -2.30 21.78
CA ASP A 136 -9.59 -0.96 22.29
C ASP A 136 -8.52 0.07 21.87
N LYS A 137 -7.22 -0.28 21.97
CA LYS A 137 -6.11 0.57 21.50
C LYS A 137 -6.14 0.78 19.99
N ALA A 138 -6.45 -0.25 19.22
CA ALA A 138 -6.51 -0.13 17.77
C ALA A 138 -7.65 0.79 17.33
N HIS A 139 -8.82 0.72 17.96
CA HIS A 139 -9.94 1.64 17.65
C HIS A 139 -9.58 3.11 17.89
N ILE A 140 -8.86 3.43 18.96
CA ILE A 140 -8.35 4.79 19.19
C ILE A 140 -7.47 5.23 18.01
N LEU A 141 -6.52 4.38 17.59
CA LEU A 141 -5.63 4.70 16.47
C LEU A 141 -6.38 4.81 15.13
N ILE A 142 -7.37 3.95 14.90
CA ILE A 142 -8.20 3.98 13.70
C ILE A 142 -8.95 5.31 13.63
N ASP A 143 -9.56 5.75 14.74
CA ASP A 143 -10.29 7.02 14.79
C ASP A 143 -9.36 8.22 14.53
N ASP A 144 -8.16 8.21 15.11
CA ASP A 144 -7.16 9.26 14.89
C ASP A 144 -6.71 9.35 13.42
N TYR A 145 -6.40 8.21 12.80
CA TYR A 145 -5.87 8.16 11.43
C TYR A 145 -6.95 8.31 10.36
N ARG A 146 -8.14 7.76 10.60
CA ARG A 146 -9.25 7.81 9.64
C ARG A 146 -9.64 9.24 9.29
N VAL A 147 -9.68 10.13 10.28
CA VAL A 147 -10.04 11.55 10.05
C VAL A 147 -9.08 12.23 9.07
N TRP A 148 -7.80 11.86 9.09
CA TRP A 148 -6.80 12.45 8.20
C TRP A 148 -6.74 11.75 6.83
N LEU A 149 -6.82 10.42 6.79
CA LEU A 149 -6.71 9.63 5.57
C LEU A 149 -7.99 9.61 4.75
N TYR A 150 -9.15 9.66 5.41
CA TYR A 150 -10.47 9.52 4.81
C TYR A 150 -11.47 10.55 5.38
N PRO A 151 -11.19 11.87 5.27
CA PRO A 151 -12.00 12.92 5.90
C PRO A 151 -13.46 12.99 5.43
N PHE A 152 -13.79 12.33 4.31
CA PHE A 152 -15.12 12.33 3.69
C PHE A 152 -15.76 10.94 3.60
N ARG A 153 -15.20 9.93 4.29
CA ARG A 153 -15.77 8.58 4.38
C ARG A 153 -16.18 8.22 5.79
#